data_AF-A0A357I0U6-F1
#
_entry.id   AF-A0A357I0U6-F1
#
_cell.length_a   1.000
_cell.length_b   1.000
_cell.length_c   1.000
_cell.angle_alpha   90.00
_cell.angle_beta   90.00
_cell.angle_gamma   90.00
#
_symmetry.space_group_name_H-M   'P 1'
#
loop_
_entity.id
_entity.type
_entity.pdbx_description
1 polymer ?
#
loop_
_entity_poly.entity_id
_entity_poly.type
_entity_poly.pdbx_seq_one_letter_code
_entity_poly.pdbx_strand_id
1 'polypeptide(L)'
;MTTDPITELVVDIAKRARTASLELAALDTETKNRFLNDLAERLVAETDAILAANAQDLENAKSSGLSQPMTERLSFTPERIKAMAEGVRQVAQLPDPVGIEIERLSPPKGFDLRKVRVPIGVIGIIYESRPNVTIDCAILCLKSGNASILRGGKEAFHSNM
;
A
#
# COMPACT_ATOMS: atom_id res chain seq x y z
N MET A 1 0.12 34.20 -7.79
CA MET A 1 -0.90 33.18 -8.11
C MET A 1 -1.14 32.41 -6.83
N THR A 2 -2.28 32.60 -6.18
CA THR A 2 -2.67 31.83 -4.99
C THR A 2 -2.87 30.38 -5.43
N THR A 3 -2.07 29.47 -4.90
CA THR A 3 -2.21 28.04 -5.11
C THR A 3 -3.56 27.57 -4.57
N ASP A 4 -4.27 26.78 -5.37
CA ASP A 4 -5.54 26.18 -4.98
C ASP A 4 -5.35 25.28 -3.74
N PRO A 5 -6.20 25.35 -2.69
CA PRO A 5 -6.04 24.58 -1.45
C PRO A 5 -5.88 23.07 -1.66
N ILE A 6 -6.51 22.49 -2.69
CA ILE A 6 -6.36 21.06 -3.02
C ILE A 6 -4.94 20.79 -3.51
N THR A 7 -4.40 21.68 -4.35
CA THR A 7 -3.02 21.59 -4.83
C THR A 7 -2.04 21.64 -3.65
N GLU A 8 -2.25 22.52 -2.68
CA GLU A 8 -1.40 22.62 -1.49
C GLU A 8 -1.42 21.33 -0.65
N LEU A 9 -2.61 20.76 -0.43
CA LEU A 9 -2.77 19.48 0.28
C LEU A 9 -2.04 18.33 -0.43
N VAL A 10 -2.22 18.20 -1.75
CA VAL A 10 -1.59 17.12 -2.53
C VAL A 10 -0.06 17.27 -2.53
N VAL A 11 0.45 18.51 -2.64
CA VAL A 11 1.89 18.79 -2.56
C VAL A 11 2.45 18.43 -1.18
N ASP A 12 1.72 18.73 -0.10
CA ASP A 12 2.12 18.33 1.25
C ASP A 12 2.20 16.80 1.41
N ILE A 13 1.15 16.08 0.98
CA ILE A 13 1.13 14.61 1.00
C ILE A 13 2.33 14.04 0.23
N ALA A 14 2.62 14.59 -0.95
CA ALA A 14 3.76 14.16 -1.77
C ALA A 14 5.11 14.41 -1.09
N LYS A 15 5.29 15.55 -0.40
CA LYS A 15 6.50 15.85 0.38
C LYS A 15 6.70 14.88 1.55
N ARG A 16 5.61 14.57 2.28
CA ARG A 16 5.65 13.57 3.35
C ARG A 16 5.98 12.19 2.83
N ALA A 17 5.35 11.76 1.73
CA ALA A 17 5.65 10.49 1.09
C ALA A 17 7.10 10.41 0.59
N ARG A 18 7.65 11.50 0.03
CA ARG A 18 9.06 11.55 -0.38
C ARG A 18 10.00 11.35 0.81
N THR A 19 9.71 12.00 1.94
CA THR A 19 10.49 11.85 3.17
C THR A 19 10.44 10.40 3.67
N ALA A 20 9.24 9.83 3.78
CA ALA A 20 9.04 8.44 4.18
C ALA A 20 9.71 7.43 3.22
N SER A 21 9.75 7.72 1.92
CA SER A 21 10.39 6.82 0.94
C SER A 21 11.89 6.64 1.19
N LEU A 22 12.57 7.66 1.73
CA LEU A 22 14.00 7.57 2.06
C LEU A 22 14.21 6.70 3.30
N GLU A 23 13.34 6.82 4.29
CA GLU A 23 13.38 5.98 5.49
C GLU A 23 13.07 4.52 5.15
N LEU A 24 12.00 4.27 4.38
CA LEU A 24 11.61 2.94 3.93
C LEU A 24 12.69 2.25 3.09
N ALA A 25 13.41 3.00 2.26
CA ALA A 25 14.51 2.47 1.46
C ALA A 25 15.70 2.00 2.30
N ALA A 26 15.85 2.51 3.54
CA ALA A 26 16.93 2.15 4.46
C ALA A 26 16.55 1.03 5.45
N LEU A 27 15.28 0.62 5.50
CA LEU A 27 14.83 -0.45 6.38
C LEU A 27 15.38 -1.81 5.94
N ASP A 28 15.85 -2.58 6.92
CA ASP A 28 16.22 -3.97 6.71
C ASP A 28 14.97 -4.85 6.45
N THR A 29 15.21 -6.02 5.86
CA THR A 29 14.16 -6.98 5.50
C THR A 29 13.37 -7.49 6.70
N GLU A 30 14.02 -7.69 7.85
CA GLU A 30 13.39 -8.25 9.04
C GLU A 30 12.38 -7.27 9.62
N THR A 31 12.72 -5.99 9.68
CA THR A 31 11.86 -4.91 10.14
C THR A 31 10.64 -4.75 9.23
N LYS A 32 10.82 -4.79 7.90
CA LYS A 32 9.70 -4.78 6.95
C LYS A 32 8.79 -5.98 7.14
N ASN A 33 9.36 -7.17 7.30
CA ASN A 33 8.59 -8.40 7.46
C ASN A 33 7.83 -8.47 8.80
N ARG A 34 8.44 -7.99 9.89
CA ARG A 34 7.79 -7.88 11.20
C ARG A 34 6.56 -6.98 11.11
N PHE A 35 6.70 -5.78 10.52
CA PHE A 35 5.56 -4.89 10.30
C PHE A 35 4.43 -5.57 9.51
N LEU A 36 4.76 -6.29 8.43
CA LEU A 36 3.75 -6.99 7.63
C LEU A 36 3.04 -8.09 8.42
N ASN A 37 3.76 -8.86 9.24
CA ASN A 37 3.14 -9.88 10.09
C ASN A 37 2.23 -9.25 11.15
N ASP A 38 2.67 -8.18 11.80
CA ASP A 38 1.86 -7.44 12.78
C ASP A 38 0.60 -6.86 12.12
N LEU A 39 0.71 -6.32 10.90
CA LEU A 39 -0.42 -5.85 10.11
C LEU A 39 -1.41 -6.99 9.82
N ALA A 40 -0.91 -8.17 9.42
CA ALA A 40 -1.76 -9.33 9.15
C ALA A 40 -2.53 -9.79 10.39
N GLU A 41 -1.90 -9.77 11.56
CA GLU A 41 -2.57 -10.06 12.84
C GLU A 41 -3.63 -9.00 13.15
N ARG A 42 -3.29 -7.71 12.97
CA ARG A 42 -4.20 -6.61 13.27
C ARG A 42 -5.44 -6.62 12.38
N LEU A 43 -5.29 -6.92 11.09
CA LEU A 43 -6.44 -7.04 10.17
C LEU A 43 -7.45 -8.07 10.64
N VAL A 44 -6.98 -9.21 11.17
CA VAL A 44 -7.87 -10.25 11.70
C VAL A 44 -8.50 -9.80 13.02
N ALA A 45 -7.72 -9.21 13.92
CA ALA A 45 -8.21 -8.72 15.21
C ALA A 45 -9.27 -7.61 15.07
N GLU A 46 -9.14 -6.76 14.04
CA GLU A 46 -10.04 -5.64 13.77
C GLU A 46 -11.15 -5.98 12.77
N THR A 47 -11.39 -7.27 12.50
CA THR A 47 -12.39 -7.71 11.51
C THR A 47 -13.76 -7.05 11.73
N ASP A 48 -14.24 -7.01 12.96
CA ASP A 48 -15.55 -6.45 13.28
C ASP A 48 -15.60 -4.93 13.03
N ALA A 49 -14.52 -4.22 13.34
CA ALA A 49 -14.40 -2.78 13.09
C ALA A 49 -14.39 -2.48 11.58
N ILE A 50 -13.62 -3.25 10.81
CA ILE A 50 -13.55 -3.14 9.34
C ILE A 50 -14.92 -3.43 8.71
N LEU A 51 -15.63 -4.46 9.17
CA LEU A 51 -16.97 -4.79 8.67
C LEU A 51 -18.00 -3.72 9.04
N ALA A 52 -17.92 -3.14 10.24
CA ALA A 52 -18.80 -2.03 10.65
C ALA A 52 -18.57 -0.77 9.80
N ALA A 53 -17.33 -0.47 9.44
CA ALA A 53 -17.00 0.60 8.51
C ALA A 53 -17.52 0.31 7.09
N ASN A 54 -17.30 -0.92 6.60
CA ASN A 54 -17.78 -1.34 5.28
C ASN A 54 -19.30 -1.34 5.15
N ALA A 55 -20.02 -1.65 6.23
CA ALA A 55 -21.48 -1.57 6.25
C ALA A 55 -22.00 -0.15 5.98
N GLN A 56 -21.30 0.88 6.47
CA GLN A 56 -21.64 2.28 6.19
C GLN A 56 -21.42 2.62 4.71
N ASP A 57 -20.30 2.17 4.14
CA ASP A 57 -20.03 2.33 2.71
C ASP A 57 -21.09 1.64 1.84
N LEU A 58 -21.48 0.40 2.19
CA LEU A 58 -22.51 -0.34 1.46
C LEU A 58 -23.88 0.33 1.53
N GLU A 59 -24.25 0.91 2.67
CA GLU A 59 -25.51 1.64 2.80
C GLU A 59 -25.50 2.95 1.97
N ASN A 60 -24.39 3.68 2.02
CA ASN A 60 -24.18 4.86 1.16
C ASN A 60 -24.22 4.47 -0.33
N ALA A 61 -23.63 3.35 -0.71
CA ALA A 61 -23.62 2.84 -2.08
C ALA A 61 -25.04 2.52 -2.61
N LYS A 62 -25.89 1.91 -1.77
CA LYS A 62 -27.31 1.67 -2.12
C LYS A 62 -28.05 2.97 -2.41
N SER A 63 -27.92 3.96 -1.52
CA SER A 63 -28.57 5.27 -1.69
C SER A 63 -28.06 6.04 -2.93
N SER A 64 -26.82 5.77 -3.34
CA SER A 64 -26.16 6.41 -4.48
C SER A 64 -26.45 5.73 -5.83
N GLY A 65 -27.21 4.64 -5.86
CA GLY A 65 -27.51 3.89 -7.08
C GLY A 65 -26.30 3.15 -7.65
N LEU A 66 -25.34 2.73 -6.81
CA LEU A 66 -24.16 2.00 -7.26
C LEU A 66 -24.57 0.66 -7.92
N SER A 67 -23.96 0.33 -9.05
CA SER A 67 -24.28 -0.93 -9.74
C SER A 67 -23.98 -2.16 -8.86
N GLN A 68 -24.71 -3.25 -9.08
CA GLN A 68 -24.50 -4.50 -8.35
C GLN A 68 -23.03 -4.99 -8.43
N PRO A 69 -22.38 -5.04 -9.61
CA PRO A 69 -20.97 -5.45 -9.69
C PRO A 69 -20.01 -4.56 -8.91
N MET A 70 -20.29 -3.26 -8.78
CA MET A 70 -19.47 -2.35 -7.98
C MET A 70 -19.70 -2.53 -6.48
N THR A 71 -20.95 -2.80 -6.07
CA THR A 71 -21.29 -3.13 -4.68
C THR A 71 -20.63 -4.44 -4.23
N GLU A 72 -20.58 -5.45 -5.11
CA GLU A 72 -19.89 -6.72 -4.84
C GLU A 72 -18.38 -6.55 -4.68
N ARG A 73 -17.77 -5.59 -5.39
CA ARG A 73 -16.35 -5.25 -5.25
C ARG A 73 -16.07 -4.43 -3.99
N LEU A 74 -17.04 -3.61 -3.56
CA LEU A 74 -16.96 -2.79 -2.35
C LEU A 74 -17.09 -3.62 -1.07
N SER A 75 -17.88 -4.71 -1.10
CA SER A 75 -18.20 -5.49 0.09
C SER A 75 -17.00 -6.23 0.68
N PHE A 76 -16.88 -6.17 2.01
CA PHE A 76 -16.04 -7.08 2.79
C PHE A 76 -16.86 -8.18 3.45
N THR A 77 -16.22 -9.33 3.62
CA THR A 77 -16.69 -10.43 4.45
C THR A 77 -15.53 -10.88 5.35
N PRO A 78 -15.80 -11.60 6.46
CA PRO A 78 -14.74 -12.15 7.30
C PRO A 78 -13.71 -12.97 6.51
N GLU A 79 -14.17 -13.73 5.51
CA GLU A 79 -13.32 -14.55 4.65
C GLU A 79 -12.41 -13.69 3.78
N ARG A 80 -12.92 -12.58 3.23
CA ARG A 80 -12.12 -11.63 2.44
C ARG A 80 -11.05 -10.95 3.29
N ILE A 81 -11.38 -10.57 4.53
CA ILE A 81 -10.41 -9.96 5.46
C ILE A 81 -9.33 -10.97 5.86
N LYS A 82 -9.73 -12.22 6.16
CA LYS A 82 -8.79 -13.30 6.44
C LYS A 82 -7.87 -13.60 5.24
N ALA A 83 -8.42 -13.62 4.03
CA ALA A 83 -7.65 -13.81 2.81
C ALA A 83 -6.69 -12.65 2.54
N MET A 84 -7.10 -11.42 2.82
CA MET A 84 -6.25 -10.23 2.76
C MET A 84 -5.09 -10.33 3.75
N ALA A 85 -5.35 -10.69 5.00
CA ALA A 85 -4.30 -10.93 6.00
C ALA A 85 -3.33 -12.05 5.57
N GLU A 86 -3.84 -13.10 4.93
CA GLU A 86 -2.98 -14.14 4.37
C GLU A 86 -2.12 -13.64 3.21
N GLY A 87 -2.66 -12.82 2.32
CA GLY A 87 -1.89 -12.14 1.27
C GLY A 87 -0.76 -11.29 1.85
N VAL A 88 -0.99 -10.61 2.97
CA VAL A 88 0.05 -9.86 3.69
C VAL A 88 1.19 -10.77 4.17
N ARG A 89 0.86 -11.93 4.77
CA ARG A 89 1.87 -12.91 5.19
C ARG A 89 2.67 -13.47 4.02
N GLN A 90 2.00 -13.74 2.90
CA GLN A 90 2.67 -14.19 1.67
C GLN A 90 3.67 -13.14 1.17
N VAL A 91 3.31 -11.86 1.17
CA VAL A 91 4.23 -10.76 0.79
C VAL A 91 5.41 -10.66 1.76
N ALA A 92 5.21 -10.87 3.06
CA ALA A 92 6.31 -10.90 4.03
C ALA A 92 7.32 -12.01 3.73
N GLN A 93 6.85 -13.18 3.25
CA GLN A 93 7.70 -14.32 2.89
C GLN A 93 8.45 -14.14 1.56
N LEU A 94 8.04 -13.21 0.70
CA LEU A 94 8.75 -12.96 -0.55
C LEU A 94 10.20 -12.50 -0.28
N PRO A 95 11.14 -12.82 -1.17
CA PRO A 95 12.49 -12.24 -1.12
C PRO A 95 12.42 -10.71 -1.17
N ASP A 96 13.27 -10.06 -0.39
CA ASP A 96 13.39 -8.60 -0.45
C ASP A 96 14.08 -8.18 -1.75
N PRO A 97 13.43 -7.39 -2.62
CA PRO A 97 14.02 -7.00 -3.89
C PRO A 97 15.10 -5.89 -3.74
N VAL A 98 15.17 -5.22 -2.58
CA VAL A 98 16.02 -4.05 -2.36
C VAL A 98 17.45 -4.47 -2.02
N GLY A 99 18.44 -3.80 -2.60
CA GLY A 99 19.85 -4.04 -2.31
C GLY A 99 20.47 -5.24 -3.05
N ILE A 100 19.69 -5.94 -3.89
CA ILE A 100 20.20 -7.06 -4.69
C ILE A 100 21.15 -6.53 -5.78
N GLU A 101 22.40 -7.02 -5.76
CA GLU A 101 23.36 -6.85 -6.85
C GLU A 101 22.92 -7.69 -8.06
N ILE A 102 22.75 -7.02 -9.20
CA ILE A 102 22.38 -7.63 -10.49
C ILE A 102 23.63 -7.96 -11.30
N GLU A 103 24.63 -7.09 -11.23
CA GLU A 103 25.82 -7.16 -12.07
C GLU A 103 27.00 -6.48 -11.36
N ARG A 104 28.19 -7.06 -11.53
CA ARG A 104 29.45 -6.50 -11.05
C ARG A 104 30.50 -6.57 -12.14
N LEU A 105 31.14 -5.44 -12.41
CA LEU A 105 32.22 -5.31 -13.38
C LEU A 105 33.46 -4.81 -12.64
N SER A 106 34.61 -5.44 -12.93
CA SER A 106 35.91 -5.03 -12.39
C SER A 106 36.85 -4.65 -13.54
N PRO A 107 36.73 -3.42 -14.10
CA PRO A 107 37.57 -3.00 -15.20
C PRO A 107 39.07 -2.93 -14.82
N PRO A 108 39.98 -3.01 -15.80
CA PRO A 108 41.43 -3.00 -15.57
C PRO A 108 41.96 -1.75 -14.86
N LYS A 109 41.20 -0.65 -14.88
CA LYS A 109 41.56 0.63 -14.26
C LYS A 109 41.29 0.70 -12.74
N GLY A 110 40.90 -0.41 -12.11
CA GLY A 110 40.90 -0.56 -10.65
C GLY A 110 39.66 -0.04 -9.91
N PHE A 111 38.58 0.32 -10.62
CA PHE A 111 37.30 0.67 -10.01
C PHE A 111 36.37 -0.55 -9.95
N ASP A 112 35.51 -0.60 -8.94
CA ASP A 112 34.50 -1.65 -8.77
C ASP A 112 33.12 -1.09 -9.13
N LEU A 113 32.52 -1.59 -10.21
CA LEU A 113 31.22 -1.13 -10.67
C LEU A 113 30.16 -2.18 -10.31
N ARG A 114 29.10 -1.75 -9.62
CA ARG A 114 27.99 -2.62 -9.23
C ARG A 114 26.67 -2.02 -9.67
N LYS A 115 25.81 -2.86 -10.24
CA LYS A 115 24.43 -2.53 -10.55
C LYS A 115 23.54 -3.14 -9.46
N VAL A 116 22.86 -2.30 -8.69
CA VAL A 116 22.07 -2.73 -7.52
C VAL A 116 20.62 -2.30 -7.66
N ARG A 117 19.68 -3.14 -7.23
CA ARG A 117 18.26 -2.80 -7.16
C ARG A 117 17.99 -1.81 -6.04
N VAL A 118 17.27 -0.74 -6.36
CA VAL A 118 16.79 0.26 -5.41
C VAL A 118 15.28 0.46 -5.57
N PRO A 119 14.57 0.94 -4.53
CA PRO A 119 13.17 1.32 -4.67
C PRO A 119 12.99 2.42 -5.72
N ILE A 120 11.79 2.50 -6.29
CA ILE A 120 11.40 3.58 -7.21
C ILE A 120 11.29 4.90 -6.43
N GLY A 121 10.81 4.85 -5.19
CA GLY A 121 10.64 5.98 -4.30
C GLY A 121 9.20 6.10 -3.83
N VAL A 122 8.40 6.91 -4.53
CA VAL A 122 6.98 7.16 -4.20
C VAL A 122 6.09 6.63 -5.31
N ILE A 123 5.07 5.86 -4.96
CA ILE A 123 4.11 5.29 -5.89
C ILE A 123 2.71 5.83 -5.56
N GLY A 124 2.11 6.57 -6.50
CA GLY A 124 0.73 7.03 -6.40
C GLY A 124 -0.23 6.01 -7.00
N ILE A 125 -1.25 5.62 -6.24
CA ILE A 125 -2.17 4.55 -6.61
C ILE A 125 -3.59 5.09 -6.55
N ILE A 126 -4.26 5.07 -7.69
CA ILE A 126 -5.64 5.54 -7.84
C ILE A 126 -6.51 4.34 -8.17
N TYR A 127 -7.52 4.10 -7.35
CA TYR A 127 -8.40 2.93 -7.49
C TYR A 127 -9.83 3.26 -7.05
N GLU A 128 -10.77 2.42 -7.48
CA GLU A 128 -12.21 2.60 -7.25
C GLU A 128 -12.85 1.28 -6.83
N SER A 129 -13.78 1.40 -5.88
CA SER A 129 -14.75 0.38 -5.43
C SER A 129 -14.13 -0.94 -5.00
N ARG A 130 -12.89 -0.92 -4.51
CA ARG A 130 -12.13 -2.10 -4.08
C ARG A 130 -11.32 -1.78 -2.83
N PRO A 131 -11.90 -1.81 -1.63
CA PRO A 131 -11.18 -1.46 -0.40
C PRO A 131 -10.02 -2.42 -0.09
N ASN A 132 -10.02 -3.65 -0.62
CA ASN A 132 -8.88 -4.57 -0.48
C ASN A 132 -7.59 -4.04 -1.16
N VAL A 133 -7.73 -3.26 -2.25
CA VAL A 133 -6.60 -2.71 -3.00
C VAL A 133 -5.75 -1.78 -2.15
N THR A 134 -6.34 -1.17 -1.12
CA THR A 134 -5.65 -0.35 -0.12
C THR A 134 -4.51 -1.14 0.53
N ILE A 135 -4.81 -2.34 1.02
CA ILE A 135 -3.82 -3.20 1.68
C ILE A 135 -2.88 -3.81 0.65
N ASP A 136 -3.41 -4.42 -0.42
CA ASP A 136 -2.62 -5.14 -1.43
C ASP A 136 -1.50 -4.25 -2.01
N CYS A 137 -1.83 -3.01 -2.32
CA CYS A 137 -0.84 -2.07 -2.85
C CYS A 137 0.12 -1.56 -1.77
N ALA A 138 -0.38 -1.22 -0.57
CA ALA A 138 0.46 -0.70 0.50
C ALA A 138 1.56 -1.69 0.91
N ILE A 139 1.21 -2.98 1.04
CA ILE A 139 2.17 -4.01 1.47
C ILE A 139 3.25 -4.28 0.43
N LEU A 140 2.91 -4.24 -0.86
CA LEU A 140 3.87 -4.42 -1.95
C LEU A 140 4.82 -3.22 -2.03
N CYS A 141 4.28 -1.99 -1.88
CA CYS A 141 5.10 -0.78 -1.77
C CYS A 141 6.06 -0.89 -0.58
N LEU A 142 5.56 -1.22 0.62
CA LEU A 142 6.38 -1.33 1.82
C LEU A 142 7.47 -2.41 1.68
N LYS A 143 7.12 -3.61 1.22
CA LYS A 143 8.08 -4.71 1.01
C LYS A 143 9.21 -4.31 0.06
N SER A 144 8.87 -3.60 -1.00
CA SER A 144 9.81 -3.10 -2.01
C SER A 144 10.49 -1.77 -1.66
N GLY A 145 10.31 -1.26 -0.43
CA GLY A 145 10.98 -0.04 0.06
C GLY A 145 10.43 1.26 -0.52
N ASN A 146 9.20 1.25 -1.04
CA ASN A 146 8.53 2.42 -1.61
C ASN A 146 7.48 2.99 -0.64
N ALA A 147 7.34 4.31 -0.63
CA ALA A 147 6.18 4.96 -0.03
C ALA A 147 4.98 4.90 -1.00
N SER A 148 3.79 4.65 -0.48
CA SER A 148 2.55 4.67 -1.24
C SER A 148 1.69 5.90 -0.93
N ILE A 149 1.14 6.54 -1.95
CA ILE A 149 0.04 7.50 -1.82
C ILE A 149 -1.21 6.83 -2.38
N LEU A 150 -2.19 6.56 -1.53
CA LEU A 150 -3.40 5.84 -1.88
C LEU A 150 -4.56 6.82 -2.05
N ARG A 151 -5.14 6.88 -3.25
CA ARG A 151 -6.36 7.63 -3.52
C ARG A 151 -7.44 6.64 -3.93
N GLY A 152 -8.30 6.29 -2.97
CA GLY A 152 -9.49 5.48 -3.20
C GLY A 152 -10.67 6.30 -3.73
N GLY A 153 -11.69 5.59 -4.21
CA GLY A 153 -13.00 6.16 -4.54
C GLY A 153 -13.79 6.54 -3.29
N LYS A 154 -14.71 7.51 -3.44
CA LYS A 154 -15.54 8.04 -2.33
C LYS A 154 -16.48 6.98 -1.74
N GLU A 155 -16.81 5.97 -2.52
CA GLU A 155 -17.71 4.87 -2.19
C GLU A 155 -17.13 3.90 -1.16
N ALA A 156 -15.80 3.89 -0.98
CA ALA A 156 -15.10 3.05 -0.01
C ALA A 156 -14.45 3.87 1.12
N PHE A 157 -14.96 5.08 1.36
CA PHE A 157 -14.31 6.04 2.25
C PHE A 157 -14.17 5.50 3.68
N HIS A 158 -15.24 4.94 4.25
CA HIS A 158 -15.20 4.47 5.64
C HIS A 158 -14.31 3.24 5.78
N SER A 159 -14.30 2.34 4.79
CA SER A 159 -13.46 1.14 4.78
C SER A 159 -11.97 1.44 4.63
N ASN A 160 -11.62 2.57 4.01
CA ASN A 160 -10.23 2.95 3.72
C ASN A 160 -9.57 3.80 4.81
N MET A 161 -10.36 4.34 5.75
CA MET A 161 -9.91 5.32 6.76
C MET A 161 -9.67 4.69 8.13
#